data_AF-A0AAV6XHC5-F1
#
_entry.id   AF-A0AAV6XHC5-F1
#
_cell.length_a   1.000
_cell.length_b   1.000
_cell.length_c   1.000
_cell.angle_alpha   90.00
_cell.angle_beta   90.00
_cell.angle_gamma   90.00
#
_symmetry.space_group_name_H-M   'P 1'
#
loop_
_entity.id
_entity.type
_entity.pdbx_description
1 polymer ?
#
loop_
_entity_poly.entity_id
_entity_poly.type
_entity_poly.pdbx_seq_one_letter_code
_entity_poly.pdbx_strand_id
1 'polypeptide(L)'
;MAILIPFSGDEKDSNFGKILMSDVVVKRRRNVFRGRKWTSSDVATFGVVVALHLMCIFAPFMFNWGAFWVAFGLYVITGLFGIGLSFHRNLSHKSFKLPKWLEYFFAYCGLHALQGDPITWVSIHRYHHQFVDSEKDPHSPIEGFWFSHMSWLFDHNTIAPKCGKSKNVGDLEKQLYYRCLRSTYIIHPIVLGAMLYALGGFPYIVWGMDPSNLLVHRIEWTGRSATLLAGDRTGGRRGSSPLCCLHPNVEIQSTIYENSDIVP
;
A
#
# COMPACT_ATOMS: atom_id res chain seq x y z
N MET A 1 4.40 20.74 -3.22
CA MET A 1 5.78 21.18 -2.93
C MET A 1 6.03 20.90 -1.46
N ALA A 2 6.72 19.82 -1.10
CA ALA A 2 7.05 19.55 0.30
C ALA A 2 8.24 20.45 0.68
N ILE A 3 8.07 21.27 1.71
CA ILE A 3 9.07 22.26 2.15
C ILE A 3 10.22 21.49 2.82
N LEU A 4 11.34 21.30 2.13
CA LEU A 4 12.56 20.78 2.77
C LEU A 4 13.16 21.89 3.63
N ILE A 5 13.54 21.57 4.87
CA ILE A 5 14.32 22.48 5.71
C ILE A 5 15.80 22.13 5.49
N PRO A 6 16.66 23.11 5.12
CA PRO A 6 18.09 22.87 4.96
C PRO A 6 18.71 22.46 6.31
N PHE A 7 19.51 21.41 6.30
CA PHE A 7 20.26 20.91 7.46
C PHE A 7 21.64 21.57 7.47
N SER A 8 21.99 22.28 8.54
CA SER A 8 23.30 22.90 8.70
C SER A 8 24.26 21.88 9.33
N GLY A 9 25.04 21.24 8.47
CA GLY A 9 26.24 20.49 8.81
C GLY A 9 27.26 20.74 7.71
N ASP A 10 28.47 21.15 8.08
CA ASP A 10 29.58 21.40 7.17
C ASP A 10 29.88 20.15 6.33
N GLU A 11 29.46 20.15 5.07
CA GLU A 11 30.21 19.70 3.90
C GLU A 11 29.35 19.80 2.63
N LYS A 12 30.02 20.04 1.50
CA LYS A 12 29.45 20.29 0.17
C LYS A 12 28.60 19.13 -0.35
N ASP A 13 27.29 19.10 -0.07
CA ASP A 13 26.31 18.32 -0.85
C ASP A 13 24.92 18.98 -0.81
N SER A 14 24.68 19.90 -1.74
CA SER A 14 23.56 20.85 -1.78
C SER A 14 22.20 20.26 -2.22
N ASN A 15 21.84 19.03 -1.86
CA ASN A 15 20.51 18.47 -2.22
C ASN A 15 19.85 17.53 -1.21
N PHE A 16 20.42 17.34 -0.02
CA PHE A 16 19.86 16.46 1.00
C PHE A 16 19.32 17.29 2.17
N GLY A 17 18.03 17.09 2.49
CA GLY A 17 17.32 17.83 3.53
C GLY A 17 16.37 16.91 4.29
N LYS A 18 15.94 17.33 5.48
CA LYS A 18 14.94 16.60 6.27
C LYS A 18 13.57 16.73 5.61
N ILE A 19 12.78 15.65 5.63
CA ILE A 19 11.36 15.74 5.27
C ILE A 19 10.67 16.62 6.34
N LEU A 20 9.85 17.57 5.88
CA LEU A 20 9.13 18.51 6.74
C LEU A 20 8.45 17.80 7.90
N MET A 21 8.68 18.24 9.14
CA MET A 21 8.14 17.66 10.38
C MET A 21 8.50 16.18 10.63
N SER A 22 9.62 15.69 10.11
CA SER A 22 10.14 14.35 10.44
C SER A 22 11.64 14.38 10.75
N ASP A 23 12.13 13.37 11.46
CA ASP A 23 13.57 13.17 11.69
C ASP A 23 14.27 12.42 10.54
N VAL A 24 13.53 12.03 9.51
CA VAL A 24 14.07 11.30 8.36
C VAL A 24 14.86 12.25 7.46
N VAL A 25 16.16 11.95 7.32
CA VAL A 25 17.05 12.61 6.36
C VAL A 25 16.96 11.89 5.02
N VAL A 26 16.62 12.64 3.97
CA VAL A 26 16.61 12.11 2.59
C VAL A 26 18.06 11.87 2.17
N LYS A 27 18.43 10.61 1.93
CA LYS A 27 19.77 10.22 1.49
C LYS A 27 19.93 10.20 -0.03
N ARG A 28 18.82 10.00 -0.76
CA ARG A 28 18.84 9.92 -2.23
C ARG A 28 17.50 10.31 -2.80
N ARG A 29 17.38 11.43 -3.50
CA ARG A 29 16.10 11.76 -4.16
C ARG A 29 15.92 10.92 -5.43
N ARG A 30 14.85 10.12 -5.48
CA ARG A 30 14.48 9.37 -6.71
C ARG A 30 13.52 10.17 -7.57
N ASN A 31 13.88 10.39 -8.84
CA ASN A 31 12.99 10.98 -9.83
C ASN A 31 12.30 9.87 -10.62
N VAL A 32 11.05 9.53 -10.25
CA VAL A 32 10.32 8.43 -10.90
C VAL A 32 9.84 8.80 -12.31
N PHE A 33 9.53 10.07 -12.57
CA PHE A 33 8.89 10.47 -13.83
C PHE A 33 9.85 10.78 -14.98
N ARG A 34 11.16 10.93 -14.73
CA ARG A 34 12.15 11.35 -15.74
C ARG A 34 13.39 10.48 -15.70
N GLY A 35 14.02 10.25 -16.86
CA GLY A 35 15.33 9.61 -16.96
C GLY A 35 15.34 8.08 -16.78
N ARG A 36 14.18 7.41 -16.87
CA ARG A 36 14.06 5.94 -16.83
C ARG A 36 13.17 5.41 -17.93
N LYS A 37 13.31 4.12 -18.25
CA LYS A 37 12.40 3.40 -19.15
C LYS A 37 11.14 2.97 -18.37
N TRP A 38 9.98 3.34 -18.89
CA TRP A 38 8.69 2.95 -18.34
C TRP A 38 8.32 1.54 -18.83
N THR A 39 7.85 0.70 -17.92
CA THR A 39 7.29 -0.61 -18.26
C THR A 39 5.80 -0.49 -18.58
N SER A 40 5.23 -1.50 -19.24
CA SER A 40 3.78 -1.59 -19.45
C SER A 40 2.99 -1.55 -18.14
N SER A 41 3.52 -2.16 -17.07
CA SER A 41 2.92 -2.12 -15.73
C SER A 41 2.94 -0.71 -15.14
N ASP A 42 4.02 0.06 -15.34
CA ASP A 42 4.09 1.45 -14.88
C ASP A 42 3.06 2.33 -15.59
N VAL A 43 2.94 2.16 -16.91
CA VAL A 43 1.97 2.90 -17.73
C VAL A 43 0.54 2.52 -17.34
N ALA A 44 0.25 1.24 -17.13
CA ALA A 44 -1.07 0.77 -16.71
C ALA A 44 -1.45 1.33 -15.34
N THR A 45 -0.57 1.20 -14.34
CA THR A 45 -0.82 1.73 -12.98
C THR A 45 -1.00 3.24 -13.01
N PHE A 46 -0.15 3.97 -13.75
CA PHE A 46 -0.29 5.41 -13.91
C PHE A 46 -1.62 5.79 -14.56
N GLY A 47 -2.02 5.09 -15.63
CA GLY A 47 -3.31 5.30 -16.30
C GLY A 47 -4.50 5.06 -15.38
N VAL A 48 -4.48 3.98 -14.58
CA VAL A 48 -5.54 3.68 -13.60
C VAL A 48 -5.62 4.76 -12.54
N VAL A 49 -4.49 5.17 -11.95
CA VAL A 49 -4.47 6.21 -10.91
C VAL A 49 -5.00 7.54 -11.47
N VAL A 50 -4.57 7.94 -12.67
CA VAL A 50 -5.07 9.15 -13.32
C VAL A 50 -6.57 9.04 -13.61
N ALA A 51 -7.04 7.90 -14.14
CA ALA A 51 -8.44 7.68 -14.44
C ALA A 51 -9.34 7.79 -13.19
N LEU A 52 -8.93 7.19 -12.07
CA LEU A 52 -9.63 7.33 -10.79
C LEU A 52 -9.71 8.80 -10.36
N HIS A 53 -8.58 9.52 -10.32
CA HIS A 53 -8.57 10.93 -9.93
C HIS A 53 -9.41 11.83 -10.84
N LEU A 54 -9.42 11.57 -12.14
CA LEU A 54 -10.29 12.29 -13.08
C LEU A 54 -11.76 11.95 -12.86
N MET A 55 -12.08 10.69 -12.53
CA MET A 55 -13.45 10.28 -12.22
C MET A 55 -13.99 10.98 -10.97
N CYS A 56 -13.13 11.27 -9.99
CA CYS A 56 -13.49 11.99 -8.76
C CYS A 56 -14.02 13.40 -9.02
N ILE A 57 -13.52 14.06 -10.07
CA ILE A 57 -13.99 15.38 -10.48
C ILE A 57 -15.47 15.33 -10.85
N PHE A 58 -15.97 14.19 -11.36
CA PHE A 58 -17.37 14.01 -11.73
C PHE A 58 -18.28 13.62 -10.55
N ALA A 59 -17.72 13.19 -9.41
CA ALA A 59 -18.51 12.69 -8.28
C ALA A 59 -19.53 13.70 -7.72
N PRO A 60 -19.22 15.00 -7.53
CA PRO A 60 -20.18 15.99 -7.04
C PRO A 60 -21.37 16.20 -7.99
N PHE A 61 -21.15 16.06 -9.29
CA PHE A 61 -22.17 16.26 -10.33
C PHE A 61 -23.07 15.03 -10.53
N MET A 62 -22.65 13.87 -9.99
CA MET A 62 -23.31 12.58 -10.16
C MET A 62 -23.80 12.01 -8.82
N PHE A 63 -24.05 12.87 -7.82
CA PHE A 63 -24.47 12.43 -6.49
C PHE A 63 -25.85 11.74 -6.53
N ASN A 64 -25.92 10.59 -5.88
CA ASN A 64 -27.15 9.83 -5.68
C ASN A 64 -27.04 9.07 -4.36
N TRP A 65 -28.09 9.12 -3.52
CA TRP A 65 -28.12 8.39 -2.24
C TRP A 65 -27.91 6.88 -2.39
N GLY A 66 -28.47 6.26 -3.43
CA GLY A 66 -28.24 4.83 -3.69
C GLY A 66 -26.77 4.53 -4.01
N ALA A 67 -26.16 5.34 -4.87
CA ALA A 67 -24.76 5.23 -5.24
C ALA A 67 -23.82 5.51 -4.05
N PHE A 68 -24.18 6.47 -3.19
CA PHE A 68 -23.47 6.77 -1.95
C PHE A 68 -23.45 5.57 -1.00
N TRP A 69 -24.59 4.94 -0.73
CA TRP A 69 -24.63 3.79 0.18
C TRP A 69 -23.91 2.57 -0.38
N VAL A 70 -23.98 2.35 -1.70
CA VAL A 70 -23.17 1.32 -2.37
C VAL A 70 -21.68 1.62 -2.22
N ALA A 71 -21.26 2.87 -2.43
CA ALA A 71 -19.87 3.30 -2.24
C ALA A 71 -19.40 3.11 -0.80
N PHE A 72 -20.23 3.47 0.18
CA PHE A 72 -19.94 3.28 1.60
C PHE A 72 -19.80 1.79 1.96
N GLY A 73 -20.73 0.94 1.48
CA GLY A 73 -20.65 -0.51 1.65
C GLY A 73 -19.40 -1.09 1.03
N LEU A 74 -19.06 -0.70 -0.19
CA LEU A 74 -17.83 -1.10 -0.86
C LEU A 74 -16.59 -0.65 -0.08
N TYR A 75 -16.54 0.59 0.41
CA TYR A 75 -15.44 1.07 1.25
C TYR A 75 -15.23 0.22 2.51
N VAL A 76 -16.31 -0.16 3.20
CA VAL A 76 -16.23 -1.05 4.38
C VAL A 76 -15.70 -2.43 3.98
N ILE A 77 -16.24 -3.01 2.91
CA ILE A 77 -15.91 -4.36 2.46
C ILE A 77 -14.47 -4.44 1.92
N THR A 78 -14.08 -3.55 1.00
CA THR A 78 -12.78 -3.59 0.34
C THR A 78 -11.69 -2.97 1.20
N GLY A 79 -11.97 -1.85 1.87
CA GLY A 79 -11.01 -1.12 2.70
C GLY A 79 -10.80 -1.75 4.07
N LEU A 80 -11.84 -1.79 4.91
CA LEU A 80 -11.71 -2.24 6.29
C LEU A 80 -11.50 -3.76 6.36
N PHE A 81 -12.34 -4.55 5.69
CA PHE A 81 -12.23 -6.00 5.72
C PHE A 81 -11.20 -6.53 4.71
N GLY A 82 -11.18 -6.00 3.49
CA GLY A 82 -10.27 -6.45 2.44
C GLY A 82 -8.81 -6.09 2.72
N ILE A 83 -8.49 -4.80 2.84
CA ILE A 83 -7.10 -4.41 3.10
C ILE A 83 -6.76 -4.49 4.59
N GLY A 84 -7.53 -3.81 5.45
CA GLY A 84 -7.20 -3.69 6.87
C GLY A 84 -7.18 -5.02 7.62
N LEU A 85 -8.24 -5.82 7.50
CA LEU A 85 -8.35 -7.11 8.17
C LEU A 85 -7.56 -8.20 7.42
N SER A 86 -7.76 -8.32 6.09
CA SER A 86 -7.14 -9.40 5.31
C SER A 86 -5.69 -9.11 4.91
N PHE A 87 -5.43 -8.26 3.91
CA PHE A 87 -4.08 -8.09 3.35
C PHE A 87 -3.06 -7.68 4.42
N HIS A 88 -3.44 -6.74 5.28
CA HIS A 88 -2.59 -6.20 6.32
C HIS A 88 -2.45 -7.17 7.51
N ARG A 89 -3.51 -7.33 8.33
CA ARG A 89 -3.38 -8.05 9.62
C ARG A 89 -3.30 -9.57 9.46
N ASN A 90 -4.15 -10.16 8.62
CA ASN A 90 -4.21 -11.60 8.46
C ASN A 90 -3.08 -12.14 7.57
N LEU A 91 -2.98 -11.66 6.33
CA LEU A 91 -2.04 -12.20 5.36
C LEU A 91 -0.61 -11.73 5.60
N SER A 92 -0.38 -10.45 5.89
CA SER A 92 0.98 -9.94 6.08
C SER A 92 1.52 -10.20 7.48
N HIS A 93 0.78 -9.81 8.51
CA HIS A 93 1.25 -9.90 9.90
C HIS A 93 0.90 -11.22 10.61
N LYS A 94 0.00 -12.03 10.06
CA LYS A 94 -0.48 -13.29 10.67
C LYS A 94 -0.97 -13.09 12.11
N SER A 95 -1.57 -11.93 12.41
CA SER A 95 -1.96 -11.54 13.77
C SER A 95 -3.08 -12.41 14.36
N PHE A 96 -3.83 -13.11 13.51
CA PHE A 96 -4.87 -14.06 13.90
C PHE A 96 -5.09 -15.09 12.79
N LYS A 97 -5.72 -16.21 13.11
CA LYS A 97 -6.09 -17.27 12.16
C LYS A 97 -7.56 -17.17 11.81
N LEU A 98 -7.89 -17.30 10.53
CA LEU A 98 -9.26 -17.42 10.04
C LEU A 98 -9.48 -18.82 9.48
N PRO A 99 -10.73 -19.33 9.48
CA PRO A 99 -11.06 -20.47 8.65
C PRO A 99 -10.85 -20.12 7.17
N LYS A 100 -10.36 -21.07 6.37
CA LYS A 100 -9.87 -20.79 5.01
C LYS A 100 -10.89 -20.14 4.08
N TRP A 101 -12.17 -20.50 4.19
CA TRP A 101 -13.22 -19.88 3.38
C TRP A 101 -13.35 -18.38 3.66
N LEU A 102 -13.17 -17.97 4.92
CA LEU A 102 -13.28 -16.57 5.34
C LEU A 102 -12.00 -15.78 5.02
N GLU A 103 -10.84 -16.42 5.16
CA GLU A 103 -9.55 -15.88 4.69
C GLU A 103 -9.63 -15.54 3.18
N TYR A 104 -10.11 -16.48 2.38
CA TYR A 104 -10.28 -16.29 0.94
C TYR A 104 -11.33 -15.24 0.62
N PHE A 105 -12.49 -15.26 1.29
CA PHE A 105 -13.52 -14.25 1.10
C PHE A 105 -12.98 -12.84 1.32
N PHE A 106 -12.34 -12.57 2.45
CA PHE A 106 -11.81 -11.22 2.70
C PHE A 106 -10.64 -10.87 1.78
N ALA A 107 -9.81 -11.83 1.37
CA ALA A 107 -8.78 -11.57 0.37
C ALA A 107 -9.39 -11.20 -1.00
N TYR A 108 -10.51 -11.81 -1.38
CA TYR A 108 -11.27 -11.42 -2.57
C TYR A 108 -11.82 -10.00 -2.45
N CYS A 109 -12.36 -9.63 -1.29
CA CYS A 109 -12.82 -8.26 -1.04
C CYS A 109 -11.66 -7.25 -1.19
N GLY A 110 -10.47 -7.56 -0.67
CA GLY A 110 -9.28 -6.71 -0.80
C GLY A 110 -8.80 -6.53 -2.25
N LEU A 111 -9.02 -7.52 -3.11
CA LEU A 111 -8.71 -7.44 -4.54
C LEU A 111 -9.42 -6.26 -5.24
N HIS A 112 -10.64 -5.93 -4.80
CA HIS A 112 -11.44 -4.85 -5.35
C HIS A 112 -11.03 -3.45 -4.84
N ALA A 113 -10.06 -3.37 -3.92
CA ALA A 113 -9.50 -2.10 -3.43
C ALA A 113 -8.51 -1.44 -4.42
N LEU A 114 -8.22 -2.08 -5.57
CA LEU A 114 -7.32 -1.59 -6.63
C LEU A 114 -5.86 -1.36 -6.20
N GLN A 115 -5.38 -2.10 -5.20
CA GLN A 115 -4.01 -1.97 -4.68
C GLN A 115 -3.03 -3.03 -5.20
N GLY A 116 -3.43 -3.80 -6.21
CA GLY A 116 -2.68 -4.94 -6.71
C GLY A 116 -3.18 -6.27 -6.12
N ASP A 117 -2.58 -7.37 -6.59
CA ASP A 117 -2.95 -8.71 -6.15
C ASP A 117 -2.44 -9.01 -4.73
N PRO A 118 -3.09 -9.94 -3.99
CA PRO A 118 -2.74 -10.24 -2.60
C PRO A 118 -1.28 -10.66 -2.43
N ILE A 119 -0.72 -11.40 -3.38
CA ILE A 119 0.66 -11.91 -3.26
C ILE A 119 1.65 -10.76 -3.39
N THR A 120 1.46 -9.88 -4.38
CA THR A 120 2.33 -8.72 -4.60
C THR A 120 2.22 -7.71 -3.46
N TRP A 121 1.00 -7.40 -3.01
CA TRP A 121 0.77 -6.46 -1.90
C TRP A 121 1.43 -6.95 -0.60
N VAL A 122 1.17 -8.22 -0.24
CA VAL A 122 1.74 -8.83 0.98
C VAL A 122 3.26 -8.91 0.88
N SER A 123 3.81 -9.18 -0.30
CA SER A 123 5.26 -9.23 -0.49
C SER A 123 5.90 -7.87 -0.22
N ILE A 124 5.39 -6.80 -0.85
CA ILE A 124 5.89 -5.43 -0.67
C ILE A 124 5.76 -5.02 0.80
N HIS A 125 4.61 -5.28 1.43
CA HIS A 125 4.36 -4.90 2.82
C HIS A 125 5.27 -5.63 3.81
N ARG A 126 5.48 -6.95 3.63
CA ARG A 126 6.43 -7.72 4.45
C ARG A 126 7.87 -7.22 4.29
N TYR A 127 8.31 -6.90 3.07
CA TYR A 127 9.63 -6.31 2.82
C TYR A 127 9.80 -4.93 3.45
N HIS A 128 8.78 -4.07 3.35
CA HIS A 128 8.79 -2.77 4.03
C HIS A 128 8.99 -2.92 5.54
N HIS A 129 8.23 -3.80 6.20
CA HIS A 129 8.40 -4.02 7.64
C HIS A 129 9.76 -4.63 8.00
N GLN A 130 10.29 -5.53 7.17
CA GLN A 130 11.59 -6.15 7.40
C GLN A 130 12.75 -5.15 7.26
N PHE A 131 12.62 -4.15 6.38
CA PHE A 131 13.70 -3.25 5.99
C PHE A 131 13.39 -1.77 6.21
N VAL A 132 12.47 -1.45 7.12
CA VAL A 132 11.95 -0.11 7.36
C VAL A 132 13.05 0.95 7.39
N ASP A 133 12.83 2.05 6.67
CA ASP A 133 13.74 3.21 6.58
C ASP A 133 15.17 2.89 6.10
N SER A 134 15.34 1.77 5.38
CA SER A 134 16.61 1.40 4.74
C SER A 134 16.51 1.46 3.22
N GLU A 135 17.64 1.26 2.52
CA GLU A 135 17.67 1.22 1.04
C GLU A 135 16.93 0.00 0.47
N LYS A 136 16.79 -1.06 1.28
CA LYS A 136 16.06 -2.29 0.92
C LYS A 136 14.55 -2.15 1.08
N ASP A 137 14.08 -1.10 1.78
CA ASP A 137 12.65 -0.78 1.83
C ASP A 137 12.16 -0.43 0.40
N PRO A 138 11.11 -1.12 -0.11
CA PRO A 138 10.52 -0.83 -1.41
C PRO A 138 10.14 0.65 -1.59
N HIS A 139 9.58 1.27 -0.55
CA HIS A 139 9.05 2.62 -0.61
C HIS A 139 9.62 3.50 0.52
N SER A 140 10.94 3.41 0.70
CA SER A 140 11.68 4.09 1.76
C SER A 140 11.49 5.61 1.74
N PRO A 141 11.23 6.27 2.88
CA PRO A 141 11.18 7.73 2.97
C PRO A 141 12.55 8.39 2.74
N ILE A 142 13.65 7.65 2.94
CA ILE A 142 15.01 8.14 2.65
C ILE A 142 15.21 8.42 1.16
N GLU A 143 14.34 7.86 0.30
CA GLU A 143 14.32 8.09 -1.15
C GLU A 143 13.48 9.32 -1.56
N GLY A 144 12.83 9.96 -0.58
CA GLY A 144 12.05 11.19 -0.70
C GLY A 144 10.58 11.03 -0.29
N PHE A 145 9.98 12.13 0.19
CA PHE A 145 8.56 12.17 0.58
C PHE A 145 7.62 11.75 -0.55
N TRP A 146 7.74 12.35 -1.74
CA TRP A 146 6.87 12.01 -2.87
C TRP A 146 7.10 10.61 -3.43
N PHE A 147 8.30 10.07 -3.22
CA PHE A 147 8.62 8.69 -3.58
C PHE A 147 7.86 7.74 -2.67
N SER A 148 8.09 7.82 -1.35
CA SER A 148 7.43 6.97 -0.34
C SER A 148 5.90 7.13 -0.28
N HIS A 149 5.39 8.33 -0.56
CA HIS A 149 3.94 8.59 -0.50
C HIS A 149 3.16 8.00 -1.68
N MET A 150 3.67 8.11 -2.92
CA MET A 150 2.89 7.73 -4.11
C MET A 150 3.75 7.26 -5.28
N SER A 151 4.87 7.93 -5.56
CA SER A 151 5.57 7.71 -6.83
C SER A 151 6.20 6.32 -6.93
N TRP A 152 6.46 5.64 -5.81
CA TRP A 152 6.98 4.26 -5.80
C TRP A 152 6.06 3.27 -6.57
N LEU A 153 4.76 3.55 -6.64
CA LEU A 153 3.78 2.75 -7.38
C LEU A 153 4.07 2.68 -8.88
N PHE A 154 4.75 3.70 -9.40
CA PHE A 154 5.07 3.81 -10.83
C PHE A 154 6.50 3.34 -11.17
N ASP A 155 7.26 2.76 -10.22
CA ASP A 155 8.64 2.33 -10.44
C ASP A 155 8.81 0.80 -10.33
N HIS A 156 8.03 0.04 -11.11
CA HIS A 156 7.99 -1.42 -11.01
C HIS A 156 9.36 -2.08 -11.21
N ASN A 157 10.19 -1.53 -12.11
CA ASN A 157 11.55 -2.01 -12.37
C ASN A 157 12.47 -1.95 -11.15
N THR A 158 12.24 -1.02 -10.23
CA THR A 158 13.01 -0.93 -8.99
C THR A 158 12.38 -1.78 -7.89
N ILE A 159 11.04 -1.74 -7.78
CA ILE A 159 10.31 -2.38 -6.69
C ILE A 159 10.35 -3.90 -6.80
N ALA A 160 10.17 -4.45 -8.00
CA ALA A 160 10.12 -5.90 -8.19
C ALA A 160 11.44 -6.60 -7.79
N PRO A 161 12.64 -6.09 -8.13
CA PRO A 161 13.89 -6.64 -7.62
C PRO A 161 14.07 -6.50 -6.10
N LYS A 162 13.66 -5.36 -5.49
CA LYS A 162 13.76 -5.13 -4.03
C LYS A 162 12.95 -6.16 -3.24
N CYS A 163 11.77 -6.53 -3.75
CA CYS A 163 10.88 -7.48 -3.09
C CYS A 163 11.23 -8.96 -3.35
N GLY A 164 12.38 -9.25 -3.98
CA GLY A 164 12.92 -10.60 -4.15
C GLY A 164 12.02 -11.57 -4.95
N LYS A 165 12.62 -12.58 -5.57
CA LYS A 165 11.85 -13.68 -6.16
C LYS A 165 11.16 -14.45 -5.02
N SER A 166 9.85 -14.25 -4.80
CA SER A 166 8.89 -15.15 -4.11
C SER A 166 9.13 -15.54 -2.64
N LYS A 167 10.37 -15.49 -2.11
CA LYS A 167 10.74 -16.15 -0.85
C LYS A 167 9.89 -15.72 0.35
N ASN A 168 9.55 -14.43 0.44
CA ASN A 168 8.80 -13.91 1.58
C ASN A 168 7.28 -14.16 1.51
N VAL A 169 6.76 -14.70 0.41
CA VAL A 169 5.32 -14.97 0.17
C VAL A 169 5.06 -16.39 -0.35
N GLY A 170 6.03 -17.30 -0.15
CA GLY A 170 5.89 -18.70 -0.55
C GLY A 170 4.69 -19.41 0.10
N ASP A 171 4.19 -18.93 1.23
CA ASP A 171 2.95 -19.40 1.85
C ASP A 171 1.69 -19.08 1.04
N LEU A 172 1.65 -17.93 0.34
CA LEU A 172 0.55 -17.58 -0.55
C LEU A 172 0.73 -18.23 -1.94
N GLU A 173 1.95 -18.27 -2.46
CA GLU A 173 2.22 -18.81 -3.81
C GLU A 173 1.97 -20.32 -3.93
N LYS A 174 2.08 -21.07 -2.82
CA LYS A 174 1.71 -22.49 -2.78
C LYS A 174 0.21 -22.73 -2.99
N GLN A 175 -0.64 -21.73 -2.74
CA GLN A 175 -2.09 -21.87 -2.81
C GLN A 175 -2.59 -21.50 -4.22
N LEU A 176 -3.39 -22.38 -4.83
CA LEU A 176 -3.96 -22.14 -6.17
C LEU A 176 -4.84 -20.88 -6.18
N TYR A 177 -5.63 -20.67 -5.14
CA TYR A 177 -6.51 -19.53 -4.99
C TYR A 177 -5.81 -18.18 -5.24
N TYR A 178 -4.72 -17.90 -4.53
CA TYR A 178 -3.99 -16.64 -4.68
C TYR A 178 -3.31 -16.50 -6.03
N ARG A 179 -2.82 -17.61 -6.61
CA ARG A 179 -2.26 -17.61 -7.97
C ARG A 179 -3.32 -17.28 -9.01
N CYS A 180 -4.53 -17.82 -8.86
CA CYS A 180 -5.68 -17.46 -9.70
C CYS A 180 -5.98 -15.97 -9.57
N LEU A 181 -6.14 -15.44 -8.36
CA LEU A 181 -6.41 -14.01 -8.14
C LEU A 181 -5.36 -13.10 -8.77
N ARG A 182 -4.07 -13.46 -8.68
CA ARG A 182 -2.99 -12.72 -9.35
C ARG A 182 -3.15 -12.75 -10.88
N SER A 183 -3.43 -13.92 -11.45
CA SER A 183 -3.57 -14.07 -12.90
C SER A 183 -4.83 -13.40 -13.46
N THR A 184 -5.91 -13.33 -12.69
CA THR A 184 -7.19 -12.75 -13.11
C THR A 184 -7.44 -11.37 -12.52
N TYR A 185 -6.43 -10.75 -11.89
CA TYR A 185 -6.56 -9.49 -11.15
C TYR A 185 -7.34 -8.42 -11.92
N ILE A 186 -6.98 -8.19 -13.19
CA ILE A 186 -7.61 -7.13 -14.01
C ILE A 186 -9.11 -7.41 -14.27
N ILE A 187 -9.51 -8.68 -14.35
CA ILE A 187 -10.87 -9.08 -14.68
C ILE A 187 -11.82 -8.72 -13.53
N HIS A 188 -11.42 -8.91 -12.27
CA HIS A 188 -12.32 -8.75 -11.13
C HIS A 188 -12.83 -7.31 -10.94
N PRO A 189 -11.99 -6.25 -10.95
CA PRO A 189 -12.49 -4.88 -10.89
C PRO A 189 -13.30 -4.46 -12.12
N ILE A 190 -12.98 -4.98 -13.31
CA ILE A 190 -13.79 -4.72 -14.52
C ILE A 190 -15.18 -5.32 -14.36
N VAL A 191 -15.28 -6.56 -13.88
CA VAL A 191 -16.56 -7.21 -13.61
C VAL A 191 -17.35 -6.43 -12.55
N LEU A 192 -16.70 -5.99 -11.47
CA LEU A 192 -17.37 -5.14 -10.47
C LEU A 192 -17.87 -3.82 -11.07
N GLY A 193 -17.06 -3.14 -11.89
CA GLY A 193 -17.46 -1.92 -12.58
C GLY A 193 -18.64 -2.14 -13.52
N ALA A 194 -18.64 -3.23 -14.28
CA ALA A 194 -19.76 -3.61 -15.15
C ALA A 194 -21.03 -3.92 -14.35
N MET A 195 -20.91 -4.60 -13.20
CA MET A 195 -22.04 -4.86 -12.31
C MET A 195 -22.60 -3.56 -11.73
N LEU A 196 -21.76 -2.63 -11.29
CA LEU A 196 -22.20 -1.32 -10.80
C LEU A 196 -22.92 -0.51 -11.88
N TYR A 197 -22.41 -0.55 -13.11
CA TYR A 197 -23.07 0.05 -14.26
C TYR A 197 -24.45 -0.54 -14.52
N ALA A 198 -24.57 -1.88 -14.47
CA ALA A 198 -25.84 -2.55 -14.66
C ALA A 198 -26.86 -2.22 -13.57
N LEU A 199 -26.41 -1.98 -12.33
CA LEU A 199 -27.28 -1.67 -11.20
C LEU A 199 -27.84 -0.25 -11.21
N GLY A 200 -27.06 0.74 -11.66
CA GLY A 200 -27.51 2.14 -11.57
C GLY A 200 -26.76 3.10 -12.48
N GLY A 201 -26.16 2.59 -13.54
CA GLY A 201 -25.50 3.37 -14.59
C GLY A 201 -24.22 4.04 -14.12
N PHE A 202 -23.87 5.12 -14.82
CA PHE A 202 -22.62 5.84 -14.62
C PHE A 202 -22.42 6.38 -13.19
N PRO A 203 -23.43 6.93 -12.48
CA PRO A 203 -23.28 7.39 -11.10
C PRO A 203 -22.79 6.30 -10.13
N TYR A 204 -23.19 5.03 -10.35
CA TYR A 204 -22.78 3.92 -9.49
C TYR A 204 -21.34 3.48 -9.74
N ILE A 205 -20.83 3.63 -10.97
CA ILE A 205 -19.39 3.45 -11.23
C ILE A 205 -18.62 4.58 -10.54
N VAL A 206 -19.02 5.84 -10.77
CA VAL A 206 -18.30 7.02 -10.25
C VAL A 206 -18.24 6.96 -8.73
N TRP A 207 -19.35 6.68 -8.04
CA TRP A 207 -19.35 6.60 -6.58
C TRP A 207 -18.79 5.28 -6.05
N GLY A 208 -19.11 4.15 -6.70
CA GLY A 208 -18.74 2.83 -6.21
C GLY A 208 -17.27 2.47 -6.39
N MET A 209 -16.65 2.91 -7.50
CA MET A 209 -15.26 2.56 -7.83
C MET A 209 -14.24 3.62 -7.40
N ASP A 210 -14.63 4.87 -7.17
CA ASP A 210 -13.66 5.96 -7.04
C ASP A 210 -13.52 6.53 -5.62
N PRO A 211 -14.52 7.18 -4.99
CA PRO A 211 -14.42 7.63 -3.61
C PRO A 211 -14.04 6.52 -2.62
N SER A 212 -14.59 5.31 -2.80
CA SER A 212 -14.27 4.15 -1.98
C SER A 212 -12.78 3.82 -2.05
N ASN A 213 -12.24 3.59 -3.26
CA ASN A 213 -10.85 3.20 -3.47
C ASN A 213 -9.86 4.34 -3.17
N LEU A 214 -10.17 5.58 -3.54
CA LEU A 214 -9.36 6.75 -3.20
C LEU A 214 -9.26 6.94 -1.69
N LEU A 215 -10.34 6.74 -0.94
CA LEU A 215 -10.31 6.80 0.53
C LEU A 215 -9.43 5.70 1.12
N VAL A 216 -9.51 4.46 0.60
CA VAL A 216 -8.63 3.37 1.06
C VAL A 216 -7.16 3.70 0.77
N HIS A 217 -6.84 4.08 -0.47
CA HIS A 217 -5.48 4.51 -0.84
C HIS A 217 -5.00 5.65 0.04
N ARG A 218 -5.85 6.66 0.28
CA ARG A 218 -5.50 7.82 1.09
C ARG A 218 -5.23 7.44 2.53
N ILE A 219 -6.06 6.61 3.17
CA ILE A 219 -5.87 6.17 4.56
C ILE A 219 -4.55 5.43 4.73
N GLU A 220 -4.15 4.60 3.76
CA GLU A 220 -2.89 3.88 3.84
C GLU A 220 -1.67 4.77 3.56
N TRP A 221 -1.78 5.65 2.56
CA TRP A 221 -0.69 6.58 2.23
C TRP A 221 -0.52 7.63 3.32
N THR A 222 -1.61 8.12 3.93
CA THR A 222 -1.56 9.03 5.07
C THR A 222 -1.16 8.33 6.36
N GLY A 223 -1.54 7.07 6.60
CA GLY A 223 -1.03 6.29 7.74
C GLY A 223 0.50 6.21 7.72
N ARG A 224 1.08 6.01 6.52
CA ARG A 224 2.54 6.02 6.30
C ARG A 224 3.15 7.41 6.45
N SER A 225 2.57 8.45 5.82
CA SER A 225 3.09 9.82 5.98
C SER A 225 2.97 10.35 7.41
N ALA A 226 1.87 10.08 8.11
CA ALA A 226 1.68 10.46 9.51
C ALA A 226 2.68 9.77 10.44
N THR A 227 3.04 8.52 10.14
CA THR A 227 4.08 7.79 10.86
C THR A 227 5.46 8.43 10.69
N LEU A 228 5.77 8.94 9.50
CA LEU A 228 7.00 9.71 9.25
C LEU A 228 7.00 11.05 10.02
N LEU A 229 5.83 11.71 10.09
CA LEU A 229 5.67 13.00 10.78
C LEU A 229 5.60 12.86 12.31
N ALA A 230 5.23 11.68 12.83
CA ALA A 230 5.07 11.42 14.26
C ALA A 230 6.36 10.92 14.94
N GLY A 231 7.53 11.23 14.35
CA GLY A 231 8.84 10.88 14.90
C GLY A 231 8.95 11.16 16.40
N ASP A 232 9.21 10.07 17.13
CA ASP A 232 9.83 9.97 18.47
C ASP A 232 9.37 10.96 19.57
N ARG A 233 8.10 10.89 19.98
CA ARG A 233 7.67 11.45 21.29
C ARG A 233 7.69 10.42 22.44
N THR A 234 8.06 9.18 22.17
CA THR A 234 8.12 8.12 23.18
C THR A 234 9.38 7.31 22.90
N GLY A 235 10.46 7.58 23.64
CA GLY A 235 11.82 7.07 23.43
C GLY A 235 11.97 5.54 23.46
N GLY A 236 11.36 4.85 22.51
CA GLY A 236 11.47 3.43 22.22
C GLY A 236 12.46 3.20 21.09
N ARG A 237 13.18 2.07 21.13
CA ARG A 237 14.23 1.70 20.17
C ARG A 237 13.82 1.95 18.72
N ARG A 238 14.76 2.47 17.91
CA ARG A 238 14.69 2.55 16.44
C ARG A 238 14.14 1.22 15.88
N GLY A 239 12.92 1.26 15.35
CA GLY A 239 12.28 0.09 14.74
C GLY A 239 10.76 -0.02 14.97
N SER A 240 10.17 0.75 15.89
CA SER A 240 8.73 0.67 16.17
C SER A 240 8.04 2.01 16.02
N SER A 241 7.39 2.21 14.88
CA SER A 241 6.45 3.29 14.66
C SER A 241 5.22 3.15 15.57
N PRO A 242 4.93 4.11 16.48
CA PRO A 242 3.90 3.93 17.52
C PRO A 242 2.46 3.89 16.99
N LEU A 243 2.16 4.59 15.89
CA LEU A 243 0.79 4.75 15.38
C LEU A 243 0.23 3.51 14.66
N CYS A 244 1.10 2.61 14.16
CA CYS A 244 0.67 1.31 13.62
C CYS A 244 0.57 0.21 14.69
N CYS A 245 1.05 0.46 15.92
CA CYS A 245 1.21 -0.52 17.00
C CYS A 245 0.23 -0.33 18.16
N LEU A 246 -0.99 0.19 17.92
CA LEU A 246 -2.04 0.21 18.94
C LEU A 246 -2.70 -1.17 19.11
N HIS A 247 -1.95 -2.17 19.57
CA HIS A 247 -2.43 -3.27 20.43
C HIS A 247 -1.24 -4.04 21.04
N PRO A 248 -1.30 -4.48 22.30
CA PRO A 248 -0.17 -5.06 23.02
C PRO A 248 -0.02 -6.52 22.59
N ASN A 249 0.98 -6.83 21.75
CA ASN A 249 1.56 -8.18 21.59
C ASN A 249 2.84 -8.11 20.71
N VAL A 250 3.62 -7.03 20.84
CA VAL A 250 4.89 -6.84 20.10
C VAL A 250 5.96 -7.84 20.55
N GLU A 251 5.75 -8.55 21.67
CA GLU A 251 6.73 -9.47 22.24
C GLU A 251 6.79 -10.84 21.54
N ILE A 252 5.83 -11.18 20.66
CA ILE A 252 5.77 -12.50 20.01
C ILE A 252 6.52 -12.51 18.66
N GLN A 253 6.75 -11.35 18.04
CA GLN A 253 7.24 -11.28 16.66
C GLN A 253 8.78 -11.30 16.56
N SER A 254 9.50 -10.87 17.59
CA SER A 254 10.96 -11.05 17.67
C SER A 254 11.35 -12.51 17.88
N THR A 255 10.56 -13.28 18.63
CA THR A 255 10.86 -14.69 18.97
C THR A 255 10.74 -15.65 17.79
N ILE A 256 9.98 -15.28 16.74
CA ILE A 256 9.78 -16.13 15.56
C ILE A 256 10.96 -16.01 14.58
N TYR A 257 11.61 -14.85 14.50
CA TYR A 257 12.75 -14.63 13.60
C TYR A 257 14.10 -14.99 14.24
N GLU A 258 14.21 -14.92 15.56
CA GLU A 258 15.43 -15.30 16.29
C GLU A 258 15.62 -16.84 16.38
N ASN A 259 14.56 -17.61 16.12
CA ASN A 259 14.59 -19.08 16.11
C ASN A 259 14.68 -19.72 14.72
N SER A 260 14.73 -18.94 13.63
CA SER A 260 14.91 -19.50 12.27
C SER A 260 16.38 -19.67 11.87
N ASP A 261 17.33 -19.24 12.70
CA ASP A 261 18.77 -19.39 12.47
C ASP A 261 19.40 -20.59 13.22
N ILE A 262 18.58 -21.51 13.74
CA ILE A 262 19.07 -22.76 14.34
C ILE A 262 18.27 -23.94 13.78
N VAL A 263 18.85 -24.63 12.78
CA VAL A 263 18.96 -26.09 12.58
C VAL A 263 19.68 -26.28 11.23
N PRO A 264 20.72 -27.15 11.16
CA PRO A 264 21.85 -27.05 10.22
C PRO A 264 21.53 -27.33 8.75
#